data_AF-A0AAE1QDR2-F1
#
_entry.id   AF-A0AAE1QDR2-F1
#
_cell.length_a   1.000
_cell.length_b   1.000
_cell.length_c   1.000
_cell.angle_alpha   90.00
_cell.angle_beta   90.00
_cell.angle_gamma   90.00
#
_symmetry.space_group_name_H-M   'P 1'
#
loop_
_entity.id
_entity.type
_entity.pdbx_description
1 polymer ?
#
loop_
_entity_poly.entity_id
_entity_poly.type
_entity_poly.pdbx_seq_one_letter_code
_entity_poly.pdbx_strand_id
1 'polypeptide(L)'
;HVGWGIAWYINGLLIPEINVVRGKTYTFVVEGGYDPERPARYHPFYITDDPEGGYEFKSPAQRDRTRVFAGIGEDRDGTKVPNAFGRLCEWSPNPNQPPSDSFDSFGGYQRTLTLNCQEGQPGILQWTPDANTPDLVYYQEGQPGILQWTPDANTPDLVYYQCYTHRYLGWKINVHNTCDEGVITTAGSNPQPTIVLPEPGTK
;
A
#
# COMPACT_ATOMS: atom_id res chain seq x y z
N HIS A 1 14.11 8.14 -8.68
CA HIS A 1 13.55 7.31 -9.77
C HIS A 1 12.04 7.53 -9.86
N VAL A 2 11.49 7.59 -11.07
CA VAL A 2 10.05 7.72 -11.33
C VAL A 2 9.48 6.32 -11.60
N GLY A 3 8.38 5.95 -10.93
CA GLY A 3 7.76 4.62 -11.05
C GLY A 3 6.93 4.47 -12.33
N TRP A 4 7.58 4.38 -13.50
CA TRP A 4 6.84 4.21 -14.76
C TRP A 4 6.22 2.81 -14.82
N GLY A 5 4.89 2.75 -14.94
CA GLY A 5 4.15 1.50 -15.18
C GLY A 5 3.82 0.66 -13.94
N ILE A 6 4.00 1.19 -12.72
CA ILE A 6 3.69 0.46 -11.47
C ILE A 6 2.76 1.32 -10.60
N ALA A 7 1.85 0.68 -9.90
CA ALA A 7 0.83 1.32 -9.08
C ALA A 7 0.49 0.44 -7.87
N TRP A 8 0.18 1.07 -6.73
CA TRP A 8 -0.35 0.33 -5.58
C TRP A 8 -1.75 -0.21 -5.88
N TYR A 9 -1.94 -1.50 -5.60
CA TYR A 9 -3.25 -2.09 -5.40
C TYR A 9 -3.51 -2.24 -3.91
N ILE A 10 -4.62 -1.70 -3.44
CA ILE A 10 -5.01 -1.75 -2.03
C ILE A 10 -6.43 -2.29 -1.97
N ASN A 11 -6.62 -3.44 -1.31
CA ASN A 11 -7.91 -4.13 -1.19
C ASN A 11 -8.65 -4.32 -2.54
N GLY A 12 -7.90 -4.62 -3.61
CA GLY A 12 -8.46 -4.86 -4.95
C GLY A 12 -8.76 -3.61 -5.77
N LEU A 13 -8.47 -2.42 -5.24
CA LEU A 13 -8.62 -1.15 -5.95
C LEU A 13 -7.24 -0.62 -6.40
N LEU A 14 -7.17 -0.09 -7.62
CA LEU A 14 -5.98 0.58 -8.15
C LEU A 14 -5.90 2.00 -7.59
N ILE A 15 -4.81 2.31 -6.88
CA ILE A 15 -4.49 3.63 -6.32
C ILE A 15 -5.72 4.30 -5.65
N PRO A 16 -6.36 3.67 -4.65
CA PRO A 16 -7.57 4.23 -4.05
C PRO A 16 -7.24 5.41 -3.13
N GLU A 17 -8.15 6.38 -3.04
CA GLU A 17 -8.14 7.30 -1.89
C GLU A 17 -8.52 6.53 -0.62
N ILE A 18 -7.71 6.67 0.43
CA ILE A 18 -7.95 6.02 1.73
C ILE A 18 -8.58 7.04 2.67
N ASN A 19 -9.52 6.59 3.50
CA ASN A 19 -10.11 7.41 4.55
C ASN A 19 -9.79 6.77 5.91
N VAL A 20 -9.22 7.56 6.81
CA VAL A 20 -8.89 7.16 8.17
C VAL A 20 -9.45 8.16 9.16
N VAL A 21 -9.49 7.79 10.43
CA VAL A 21 -10.05 8.61 11.51
C VAL A 21 -9.04 8.71 12.63
N ARG A 22 -8.80 9.93 13.11
CA ARG A 22 -7.88 10.23 14.22
C ARG A 22 -8.22 9.38 15.45
N GLY A 23 -7.18 8.91 16.14
CA GLY A 23 -7.29 8.05 17.31
C GLY A 23 -7.64 6.58 17.03
N LYS A 24 -7.92 6.19 15.78
CA LYS A 24 -8.11 4.77 15.40
C LYS A 24 -6.82 4.19 14.83
N THR A 25 -6.47 2.98 15.25
CA THR A 25 -5.30 2.25 14.73
C THR A 25 -5.68 1.47 13.48
N TYR A 26 -4.91 1.66 12.41
CA TYR A 26 -5.03 0.94 11.15
C TYR A 26 -3.81 0.05 10.95
N THR A 27 -4.04 -1.14 10.41
CA THR A 27 -2.98 -2.08 10.03
C THR A 27 -2.94 -2.18 8.52
N PHE A 28 -1.80 -1.84 7.92
CA PHE A 28 -1.51 -2.05 6.51
C PHE A 28 -0.65 -3.31 6.39
N VAL A 29 -1.14 -4.26 5.60
CA VAL A 29 -0.39 -5.45 5.18
C VAL A 29 0.27 -5.11 3.85
N VAL A 30 1.58 -5.00 3.84
CA VAL A 30 2.38 -4.43 2.74
C VAL A 30 3.09 -5.53 1.98
N GLU A 31 2.78 -5.66 0.70
CA GLU A 31 3.34 -6.69 -0.19
C GLU A 31 4.08 -6.07 -1.39
N GLY A 32 4.91 -5.04 -1.12
CA GLY A 32 5.65 -4.27 -2.12
C GLY A 32 7.02 -4.82 -2.52
N GLY A 33 7.42 -5.97 -1.97
CA GLY A 33 8.75 -6.54 -2.18
C GLY A 33 9.83 -5.99 -1.24
N TYR A 34 10.88 -6.80 -1.02
CA TYR A 34 11.87 -6.62 0.04
C TYR A 34 13.33 -6.60 -0.47
N ASP A 35 13.55 -6.69 -1.79
CA ASP A 35 14.88 -6.86 -2.38
C ASP A 35 15.47 -5.53 -2.89
N PRO A 36 16.27 -4.80 -2.10
CA PRO A 36 16.82 -3.51 -2.49
C PRO A 36 17.78 -3.58 -3.69
N GLU A 37 18.34 -4.75 -4.01
CA GLU A 37 19.19 -4.94 -5.19
C GLU A 37 18.38 -4.97 -6.49
N ARG A 38 17.05 -5.14 -6.38
CA ARG A 38 16.11 -5.12 -7.50
C ARG A 38 15.09 -4.00 -7.30
N PRO A 39 15.44 -2.73 -7.59
CA PRO A 39 14.56 -1.58 -7.38
C PRO A 39 13.15 -1.75 -7.98
N ALA A 40 13.03 -2.35 -9.17
CA ALA A 40 11.73 -2.62 -9.81
C ALA A 40 10.78 -3.52 -8.97
N ARG A 41 11.31 -4.24 -7.98
CA ARG A 41 10.61 -5.16 -7.09
C ARG A 41 10.77 -4.78 -5.61
N TYR A 42 11.16 -3.54 -5.33
CA TYR A 42 11.37 -3.04 -3.98
C TYR A 42 10.63 -1.73 -3.77
N HIS A 43 9.43 -1.88 -3.20
CA HIS A 43 8.50 -0.79 -2.98
C HIS A 43 8.08 -0.71 -1.50
N PRO A 44 8.96 -0.27 -0.58
CA PRO A 44 8.55 -0.07 0.80
C PRO A 44 7.49 1.02 0.90
N PHE A 45 6.45 0.76 1.68
CA PHE A 45 5.30 1.64 1.87
C PHE A 45 5.55 2.57 3.05
N TYR A 46 5.21 3.85 2.93
CA TYR A 46 5.27 4.78 4.05
C TYR A 46 4.21 5.87 3.95
N ILE A 47 3.92 6.53 5.07
CA ILE A 47 2.91 7.59 5.17
C ILE A 47 3.60 8.92 5.48
N THR A 48 3.27 9.95 4.71
CA THR A 48 3.98 11.24 4.72
C THR A 48 3.05 12.39 4.34
N ASP A 49 3.40 13.63 4.65
CA ASP A 49 2.69 14.83 4.13
C ASP A 49 3.16 15.23 2.73
N ASP A 50 4.17 14.55 2.20
CA ASP A 50 4.72 14.78 0.87
C ASP A 50 3.99 14.00 -0.25
N PRO A 51 3.41 14.68 -1.25
CA PRO A 51 2.76 14.04 -2.40
C PRO A 51 3.73 13.41 -3.41
N GLU A 52 5.04 13.68 -3.32
CA GLU A 52 6.02 13.16 -4.28
C GLU A 52 6.51 11.76 -3.91
N GLY A 53 6.69 11.42 -2.64
CA GLY A 53 7.27 10.12 -2.26
C GLY A 53 8.78 10.06 -2.49
N GLY A 54 9.33 8.84 -2.60
CA GLY A 54 10.73 8.61 -2.96
C GLY A 54 11.73 9.18 -1.96
N TYR A 55 11.44 9.05 -0.65
CA TYR A 55 12.24 9.57 0.45
C TYR A 55 13.74 9.23 0.37
N GLU A 56 14.08 8.02 -0.10
CA GLU A 56 15.47 7.56 -0.31
C GLU A 56 16.29 8.57 -1.11
N PHE A 57 15.69 9.18 -2.13
CA PHE A 57 16.36 10.08 -3.07
C PHE A 57 16.10 11.56 -2.81
N LYS A 58 15.58 11.92 -1.62
CA LYS A 58 15.41 13.32 -1.21
C LYS A 58 16.72 13.89 -0.65
N SER A 59 16.98 15.16 -0.94
CA SER A 59 18.09 15.90 -0.32
C SER A 59 17.85 16.13 1.17
N PRO A 60 18.89 16.44 1.97
CA PRO A 60 18.71 16.75 3.39
C PRO A 60 17.67 17.84 3.64
N ALA A 61 17.74 18.94 2.90
CA ALA A 61 16.78 20.04 3.02
C ALA A 61 15.34 19.65 2.64
N GLN A 62 15.16 18.68 1.74
CA GLN A 62 13.83 18.14 1.43
C GLN A 62 13.33 17.22 2.56
N ARG A 63 14.20 16.38 3.11
CA ARG A 63 13.89 15.49 4.24
C ARG A 63 13.49 16.30 5.48
N ASP A 64 14.19 17.39 5.78
CA ASP A 64 13.90 18.29 6.92
C ASP A 64 12.50 18.94 6.83
N ARG A 65 11.94 19.03 5.62
CA ARG A 65 10.60 19.60 5.36
C ARG A 65 9.53 18.53 5.15
N THR A 66 9.90 17.25 5.16
CA THR A 66 8.99 16.13 4.92
C THR A 66 8.68 15.48 6.26
N ARG A 67 7.40 15.47 6.65
CA ARG A 67 6.99 14.79 7.87
C ARG A 67 6.55 13.37 7.54
N VAL A 68 7.26 12.41 8.14
CA VAL A 68 6.91 10.99 8.05
C VAL A 68 6.05 10.60 9.25
N PHE A 69 4.91 9.98 8.99
CA PHE A 69 3.97 9.53 10.02
C PHE A 69 4.11 8.05 10.34
N ALA A 70 4.51 7.24 9.36
CA ALA A 70 4.64 5.79 9.50
C ALA A 70 5.50 5.21 8.36
N GLY A 71 6.12 4.05 8.56
CA GLY A 71 6.77 3.27 7.48
C GLY A 71 8.27 3.55 7.27
N ILE A 72 8.85 4.49 8.01
CA ILE A 72 10.30 4.76 8.07
C ILE A 72 10.72 4.82 9.54
N GLY A 73 11.75 4.07 9.89
CA GLY A 73 12.42 4.10 11.19
C GLY A 73 13.84 4.65 11.09
N GLU A 74 14.59 4.50 12.17
CA GLU A 74 16.02 4.76 12.21
C GLU A 74 16.77 3.45 12.48
N ASP A 75 17.88 3.24 11.79
CA ASP A 75 18.83 2.19 12.16
C ASP A 75 19.73 2.62 13.34
N ARG A 76 20.72 1.80 13.68
CA ARG A 76 21.64 2.05 14.81
C ARG A 76 22.46 3.32 14.65
N ASP A 77 22.68 3.76 13.42
CA ASP A 77 23.48 4.95 13.08
C ASP A 77 22.59 6.20 12.95
N GLY A 78 21.28 6.08 13.20
CA GLY A 78 20.30 7.14 13.00
C GLY A 78 19.90 7.33 11.54
N THR A 79 20.29 6.41 10.65
CA THR A 79 19.93 6.49 9.23
C THR A 79 18.47 6.15 9.07
N LYS A 80 17.74 6.99 8.36
CA LYS A 80 16.34 6.74 8.02
C LYS A 80 16.26 5.56 7.06
N VAL A 81 15.58 4.49 7.49
CA VAL A 81 15.39 3.26 6.71
C VAL A 81 13.91 2.88 6.70
N PRO A 82 13.39 2.31 5.60
CA PRO A 82 12.01 1.87 5.58
C PRO A 82 11.85 0.68 6.54
N ASN A 83 10.66 0.50 7.10
CA ASN A 83 10.33 -0.66 7.95
C ASN A 83 9.04 -1.38 7.56
N ALA A 84 8.36 -0.88 6.54
CA ALA A 84 7.13 -1.45 5.99
C ALA A 84 7.36 -1.95 4.56
N PHE A 85 7.98 -3.13 4.48
CA PHE A 85 8.19 -3.90 3.26
C PHE A 85 8.07 -5.39 3.59
N GLY A 86 7.86 -6.22 2.57
CA GLY A 86 7.66 -7.67 2.73
C GLY A 86 7.68 -8.37 1.39
N ARG A 87 7.11 -9.58 1.31
CA ARG A 87 7.02 -10.33 0.03
C ARG A 87 6.41 -9.47 -1.07
N LEU A 88 6.80 -9.72 -2.33
CA LEU A 88 6.18 -9.03 -3.47
C LEU A 88 4.92 -9.78 -3.90
N CYS A 89 3.79 -9.07 -3.96
CA CYS A 89 2.59 -9.49 -4.67
C CYS A 89 2.29 -8.48 -5.78
N GLU A 90 2.16 -8.97 -7.02
CA GLU A 90 1.99 -8.12 -8.20
C GLU A 90 0.83 -8.64 -9.07
N TRP A 91 -0.07 -7.73 -9.43
CA TRP A 91 -1.04 -7.99 -10.49
C TRP A 91 -0.37 -7.85 -11.84
N SER A 92 -0.26 -8.96 -12.57
CA SER A 92 0.44 -9.00 -13.85
C SER A 92 -0.48 -9.45 -14.98
N PRO A 93 -0.38 -8.83 -16.18
CA PRO A 93 -1.17 -9.23 -17.34
C PRO A 93 -0.65 -10.56 -17.89
N ASN A 94 -1.57 -11.37 -18.40
CA ASN A 94 -1.20 -12.52 -19.21
C ASN A 94 -0.68 -12.03 -20.58
N PRO A 95 0.55 -12.38 -21.01
CA PRO A 95 1.10 -11.95 -22.30
C PRO A 95 0.29 -12.37 -23.52
N ASN A 96 -0.55 -13.39 -23.39
CA ASN A 96 -1.43 -13.88 -24.46
C ASN A 96 -2.79 -13.17 -24.49
N GLN A 97 -3.05 -12.24 -23.56
CA GLN A 97 -4.26 -11.41 -23.54
C GLN A 97 -3.99 -10.05 -24.21
N PRO A 98 -5.04 -9.33 -24.65
CA PRO A 98 -4.88 -7.99 -25.19
C PRO A 98 -4.15 -7.05 -24.21
N PRO A 99 -3.35 -6.07 -24.69
CA PRO A 99 -2.73 -5.07 -23.85
C PRO A 99 -3.78 -4.11 -23.23
N SER A 100 -3.36 -3.32 -22.23
CA SER A 100 -4.23 -2.36 -21.53
C SER A 100 -5.03 -1.46 -22.47
N ASP A 101 -4.42 -1.03 -23.57
CA ASP A 101 -4.98 -0.06 -24.52
C ASP A 101 -6.08 -0.66 -25.42
N SER A 102 -6.32 -1.97 -25.30
CA SER A 102 -7.38 -2.68 -26.03
C SER A 102 -8.70 -2.76 -25.25
N PHE A 103 -8.78 -2.19 -24.04
CA PHE A 103 -9.97 -2.22 -23.20
C PHE A 103 -10.60 -0.83 -23.07
N ASP A 104 -11.93 -0.76 -23.21
CA ASP A 104 -12.69 0.48 -23.07
C ASP A 104 -12.72 1.03 -21.63
N SER A 105 -12.33 0.20 -20.65
CA SER A 105 -12.28 0.60 -19.24
C SER A 105 -11.20 -0.14 -18.47
N PHE A 106 -10.67 0.51 -17.44
CA PHE A 106 -9.74 -0.12 -16.51
C PHE A 106 -10.36 -1.35 -15.83
N GLY A 107 -11.66 -1.33 -15.52
CA GLY A 107 -12.36 -2.49 -14.96
C GLY A 107 -12.49 -3.67 -15.93
N GLY A 108 -12.36 -3.46 -17.24
CA GLY A 108 -12.22 -4.53 -18.24
C GLY A 108 -10.82 -5.16 -18.17
N TYR A 109 -9.79 -4.33 -18.21
CA TYR A 109 -8.39 -4.76 -18.13
C TYR A 109 -8.06 -5.44 -16.79
N GLN A 110 -8.56 -4.92 -15.66
CA GLN A 110 -8.32 -5.47 -14.33
C GLN A 110 -8.74 -6.95 -14.23
N ARG A 111 -9.79 -7.37 -14.94
CA ARG A 111 -10.27 -8.77 -14.93
C ARG A 111 -9.35 -9.74 -15.64
N THR A 112 -8.41 -9.25 -16.45
CA THR A 112 -7.44 -10.10 -17.15
C THR A 112 -6.13 -10.25 -16.37
N LEU A 113 -5.99 -9.54 -15.25
CA LEU A 113 -4.80 -9.58 -14.42
C LEU A 113 -4.84 -10.80 -13.48
N THR A 114 -3.67 -11.38 -13.26
CA THR A 114 -3.46 -12.45 -12.27
C THR A 114 -2.61 -11.91 -11.13
N LEU A 115 -3.04 -12.15 -9.89
CA LEU A 115 -2.25 -11.83 -8.71
C LEU A 115 -1.16 -12.90 -8.53
N ASN A 116 0.10 -12.49 -8.65
CA ASN A 116 1.26 -13.35 -8.45
C ASN A 116 2.02 -12.89 -7.21
N CYS A 117 2.07 -13.75 -6.19
CA CYS A 117 2.81 -13.51 -4.96
C CYS A 117 4.07 -14.38 -4.92
N GLN A 118 5.21 -13.79 -4.56
CA GLN A 118 6.41 -14.55 -4.27
C GLN A 118 6.16 -15.45 -3.06
N GLU A 119 6.37 -16.75 -3.21
CA GLU A 119 6.37 -17.68 -2.09
C GLU A 119 7.58 -17.41 -1.20
N GLY A 120 7.34 -17.34 0.10
CA GLY A 120 8.40 -17.38 1.09
C GLY A 120 8.84 -18.81 1.32
N GLN A 121 10.12 -19.13 1.13
CA GLN A 121 10.68 -20.29 1.82
C GLN A 121 10.80 -19.92 3.30
N PRO A 122 10.29 -20.73 4.24
CA PRO A 122 10.52 -20.48 5.66
C PRO A 122 12.03 -20.63 5.93
N GLY A 123 12.72 -19.53 6.23
CA GLY A 123 14.03 -19.62 6.86
C GLY A 123 13.84 -20.07 8.31
N ILE A 124 14.68 -21.01 8.75
CA ILE A 124 14.68 -21.41 10.16
C ILE A 124 15.46 -20.35 10.93
N LEU A 125 14.74 -19.43 11.57
CA LEU A 125 15.32 -18.50 12.55
C LEU A 125 15.50 -19.24 13.89
N GLN A 126 16.72 -19.69 14.18
CA GLN A 126 17.10 -20.12 15.54
C GLN A 126 17.74 -18.96 16.28
N TRP A 127 17.10 -18.51 17.35
CA TRP A 127 17.63 -17.46 18.21
C TRP A 127 17.21 -17.69 19.67
N THR A 128 17.96 -17.10 20.59
CA THR A 128 17.66 -17.10 22.02
C THR A 128 17.58 -15.64 22.48
N PRO A 129 16.41 -15.14 22.89
CA PRO A 129 16.28 -13.80 23.49
C PRO A 129 17.21 -13.62 24.69
N ASP A 130 17.79 -12.43 24.84
CA ASP A 130 18.56 -12.02 26.04
C ASP A 130 17.92 -10.82 26.73
N ALA A 131 18.55 -10.31 27.80
CA ALA A 131 18.04 -9.21 28.60
C ALA A 131 17.94 -7.86 27.84
N ASN A 132 18.55 -7.75 26.66
CA ASN A 132 18.51 -6.57 25.80
C ASN A 132 17.58 -6.75 24.59
N THR A 133 17.00 -7.93 24.41
CA THR A 133 16.01 -8.18 23.36
C THR A 133 14.76 -7.34 23.64
N PRO A 134 14.30 -6.51 22.68
CA PRO A 134 13.08 -5.73 22.86
C PRO A 134 11.85 -6.65 22.93
N ASP A 135 10.77 -6.15 23.54
CA ASP A 135 9.49 -6.87 23.65
C ASP A 135 8.90 -7.30 22.30
N LEU A 136 9.34 -6.68 21.19
CA LEU A 136 8.86 -6.95 19.85
C LEU A 136 10.02 -7.13 18.87
N VAL A 137 10.06 -8.30 18.21
CA VAL A 137 11.04 -8.67 17.19
C VAL A 137 10.31 -9.12 15.93
N TYR A 138 10.72 -8.60 14.77
CA TYR A 138 10.15 -8.92 13.47
C TYR A 138 11.09 -9.81 12.65
N TYR A 139 10.53 -10.80 11.95
CA TYR A 139 11.21 -11.60 10.93
C TYR A 139 10.53 -11.34 9.58
N GLN A 140 11.32 -11.08 8.53
CA GLN A 140 10.81 -10.49 7.28
C GLN A 140 10.93 -11.38 6.03
N GLU A 141 11.52 -12.57 6.10
CA GLU A 141 11.61 -13.41 4.89
C GLU A 141 10.26 -14.08 4.58
N GLY A 142 9.73 -13.80 3.39
CA GLY A 142 8.53 -14.48 2.89
C GLY A 142 7.19 -14.02 3.49
N GLN A 143 7.22 -13.14 4.50
CA GLN A 143 6.04 -12.58 5.14
C GLN A 143 5.68 -11.22 4.51
N PRO A 144 4.39 -10.82 4.53
CA PRO A 144 4.04 -9.43 4.25
C PRO A 144 4.64 -8.50 5.32
N GLY A 145 4.95 -7.27 4.93
CA GLY A 145 5.30 -6.21 5.86
C GLY A 145 4.06 -5.78 6.65
N ILE A 146 4.23 -5.42 7.91
CA ILE A 146 3.14 -4.91 8.74
C ILE A 146 3.46 -3.48 9.13
N LEU A 147 2.57 -2.56 8.79
CA LEU A 147 2.63 -1.18 9.23
C LEU A 147 1.39 -0.87 10.05
N GLN A 148 1.57 -0.53 11.32
CA GLN A 148 0.50 -0.01 12.16
C GLN A 148 0.63 1.49 12.29
N TRP A 149 -0.50 2.19 12.12
CA TRP A 149 -0.53 3.64 12.22
C TRP A 149 -1.83 4.13 12.85
N THR A 150 -1.69 5.07 13.79
CA THR A 150 -2.79 5.75 14.46
C THR A 150 -2.63 7.25 14.19
N PRO A 151 -3.39 7.85 13.25
CA PRO A 151 -3.38 9.30 13.07
C PRO A 151 -3.75 10.00 14.37
N ASP A 152 -2.94 10.97 14.79
CA ASP A 152 -3.14 11.73 16.02
C ASP A 152 -3.82 13.09 15.76
N ALA A 153 -3.97 13.90 16.81
CA ALA A 153 -4.53 15.24 16.69
C ALA A 153 -3.69 16.22 15.84
N ASN A 154 -2.40 15.92 15.62
CA ASN A 154 -1.47 16.77 14.86
C ASN A 154 -1.30 16.34 13.40
N THR A 155 -1.87 15.19 13.04
CA THR A 155 -1.90 14.68 11.68
C THR A 155 -2.79 15.60 10.83
N PRO A 156 -2.34 16.12 9.68
CA PRO A 156 -3.17 16.93 8.77
C PRO A 156 -4.37 16.17 8.24
N ASP A 157 -5.40 16.89 7.76
CA ASP A 157 -6.58 16.28 7.12
C ASP A 157 -6.26 15.56 5.81
N LEU A 158 -5.09 15.84 5.21
CA LEU A 158 -4.60 15.18 4.01
C LEU A 158 -3.14 14.80 4.18
N VAL A 159 -2.87 13.51 4.06
CA VAL A 159 -1.53 12.93 3.97
C VAL A 159 -1.49 11.98 2.77
N TYR A 160 -0.35 11.34 2.53
CA TYR A 160 -0.14 10.48 1.38
C TYR A 160 0.48 9.16 1.85
N TYR A 161 -0.04 8.04 1.35
CA TYR A 161 0.77 6.83 1.30
C TYR A 161 1.70 6.92 0.10
N GLN A 162 2.94 6.47 0.21
CA GLN A 162 3.96 6.59 -0.82
C GLN A 162 4.90 5.39 -0.84
N CYS A 163 5.68 5.30 -1.92
CA CYS A 163 6.82 4.39 -1.99
C CYS A 163 8.10 5.09 -1.53
N TYR A 164 8.85 4.43 -0.65
CA TYR A 164 10.11 4.94 -0.11
C TYR A 164 11.17 5.20 -1.19
N THR A 165 11.22 4.36 -2.23
CA THR A 165 12.22 4.42 -3.31
C THR A 165 11.70 5.09 -4.58
N HIS A 166 10.39 5.01 -4.86
CA HIS A 166 9.80 5.56 -6.08
C HIS A 166 8.97 6.80 -5.81
N ARG A 167 9.17 7.81 -6.66
CA ARG A 167 8.33 9.01 -6.66
C ARG A 167 7.01 8.74 -7.39
N TYR A 168 5.94 9.36 -6.90
CA TYR A 168 4.59 9.36 -7.45
C TYR A 168 3.95 7.96 -7.56
N LEU A 169 4.34 7.03 -6.67
CA LEU A 169 3.76 5.69 -6.63
C LEU A 169 2.53 5.62 -5.70
N GLY A 170 2.24 6.70 -4.97
CA GLY A 170 1.20 6.75 -3.95
C GLY A 170 0.05 7.71 -4.24
N TRP A 171 -0.84 7.85 -3.27
CA TRP A 171 -2.02 8.71 -3.36
C TRP A 171 -2.50 9.16 -1.98
N LYS A 172 -3.65 9.83 -1.97
CA LYS A 172 -4.19 10.53 -0.82
C LYS A 172 -4.72 9.59 0.25
N ILE A 173 -4.48 9.98 1.50
CA ILE A 173 -5.21 9.53 2.67
C ILE A 173 -5.91 10.76 3.27
N ASN A 174 -7.23 10.74 3.28
CA ASN A 174 -8.05 11.73 3.96
C ASN A 174 -8.19 11.32 5.44
N VAL A 175 -7.86 12.24 6.34
CA VAL A 175 -7.84 12.03 7.79
C VAL A 175 -8.98 12.82 8.43
N HIS A 176 -9.92 12.10 9.01
CA HIS A 176 -11.13 12.67 9.60
C HIS A 176 -11.04 12.73 11.13
N ASN A 177 -11.72 13.69 11.75
CA ASN A 177 -11.81 13.76 13.22
C ASN A 177 -12.77 12.70 13.78
N THR A 178 -13.86 12.44 13.08
CA THR A 178 -14.94 11.55 13.47
C THR A 178 -15.30 10.64 12.31
N CYS A 179 -15.93 9.51 12.62
CA CYS A 179 -16.68 8.78 11.60
C CYS A 179 -17.97 9.55 11.39
N ASP A 180 -17.98 10.54 10.49
CA ASP A 180 -19.25 11.13 10.10
C ASP A 180 -20.02 10.06 9.32
N GLU A 181 -21.06 9.46 9.92
CA GLU A 181 -22.07 8.65 9.23
C GLU A 181 -22.99 9.53 8.34
N GLY A 182 -22.42 10.56 7.72
CA GLY A 182 -23.14 11.64 7.08
C GLY A 182 -23.06 11.59 5.56
N VAL A 183 -24.05 10.92 4.96
CA VAL A 183 -24.49 11.06 3.56
C VAL A 183 -23.48 10.60 2.50
N ILE A 184 -23.65 9.36 2.05
CA ILE A 184 -23.31 8.99 0.67
C ILE A 184 -24.15 9.91 -0.24
N THR A 185 -23.62 11.07 -0.62
CA THR A 185 -24.07 11.74 -1.83
C THR A 185 -23.53 10.88 -2.96
N THR A 186 -24.38 9.98 -3.42
CA THR A 186 -24.17 9.06 -4.53
C THR A 186 -23.76 9.81 -5.79
N ALA A 187 -22.47 10.01 -5.98
CA ALA A 187 -21.84 10.16 -7.29
C ALA A 187 -20.97 8.93 -7.65
N GLY A 188 -21.18 7.81 -6.96
CA GLY A 188 -20.80 6.48 -7.41
C GLY A 188 -22.07 5.70 -7.70
N SER A 189 -22.28 5.34 -8.95
CA SER A 189 -23.33 4.40 -9.35
C SER A 189 -23.17 3.11 -8.56
N ASN A 190 -24.05 2.90 -7.59
CA ASN A 190 -24.15 1.64 -6.86
C ASN A 190 -24.84 0.64 -7.80
N PRO A 191 -24.18 -0.41 -8.33
CA PRO A 191 -24.89 -1.41 -9.11
C PRO A 191 -25.85 -2.16 -8.19
N GLN A 192 -27.13 -1.86 -8.31
CA GLN A 192 -28.19 -2.66 -7.69
C GLN A 192 -28.15 -4.06 -8.33
N PRO A 193 -27.93 -5.14 -7.55
CA PRO A 193 -28.01 -6.49 -8.08
C PRO A 193 -29.45 -6.73 -8.56
N THR A 194 -29.62 -6.79 -9.88
CA THR A 194 -30.91 -7.14 -10.48
C THR A 194 -31.00 -8.67 -10.48
N ILE A 195 -31.79 -9.22 -9.56
CA ILE A 195 -32.14 -10.64 -9.59
C ILE A 195 -33.12 -10.83 -10.76
N VAL A 196 -32.62 -11.34 -11.88
CA VAL A 196 -33.46 -11.78 -12.99
C VAL A 196 -34.06 -13.12 -12.58
N LEU A 197 -35.33 -13.10 -12.17
CA LEU A 197 -36.09 -14.33 -11.99
C LEU A 197 -36.32 -14.95 -13.38
N PRO A 198 -36.11 -16.28 -13.55
CA PRO A 198 -36.40 -16.94 -14.82
C PRO A 198 -37.89 -16.82 -15.15
N GLU A 199 -38.18 -16.49 -16.42
CA GLU A 199 -39.57 -16.39 -16.88
C GLU A 199 -40.30 -17.72 -16.67
N PRO A 200 -41.57 -17.69 -16.25
CA PRO A 200 -42.37 -18.90 -16.11
C PRO A 200 -42.51 -19.56 -17.49
N GLY A 201 -41.89 -20.72 -17.63
CA GLY A 201 -41.90 -21.51 -18.86
C GLY A 201 -43.33 -21.74 -19.34
N THR A 202 -43.59 -21.37 -20.59
CA THR A 202 -44.79 -21.75 -21.32
C THR A 202 -44.79 -23.26 -21.53
N LYS A 203 -45.86 -23.91 -21.09
CA LYS A 203 -46.19 -25.28 -21.49
C LYS A 203 -46.59 -25.33 -22.96
#